data_AF-A0A952IFE7-F1
#
_entry.id   AF-A0A952IFE7-F1
#
_cell.length_a   1.000
_cell.length_b   1.000
_cell.length_c   1.000
_cell.angle_alpha   90.00
_cell.angle_beta   90.00
_cell.angle_gamma   90.00
#
_symmetry.space_group_name_H-M   'P 1'
#
loop_
_entity.id
_entity.type
_entity.pdbx_description
1 polymer ?
#
loop_
_entity_poly.entity_id
_entity_poly.type
_entity_poly.pdbx_seq_one_letter_code
_entity_poly.pdbx_strand_id
1 'polypeptide(L)'
;KSNFYYRLQTPDRLGKAGIHKIGLGVLIGLEDWRTDCFFTAMHLDYLERKYWQTKYSISFPRLRPFSGGLPPKVEMNDRELVQLICAYRIFDEEVELSLSTRETETFRNNVIKLGITSISAGSKTNPGGYAVEQESLEQFEISDDRSPETIAQMIRSQGYEVVWKDWDLAYDKFEKIV
;
A
#
# COMPACT_ATOMS: atom_id res chain seq x y z
N LYS A 1 -18.83 -9.85 -1.03
CA LYS A 1 -17.40 -10.08 -1.39
C LYS A 1 -17.24 -11.12 -2.51
N SER A 2 -18.05 -12.17 -2.54
CA SER A 2 -17.99 -13.26 -3.53
C SER A 2 -18.28 -12.86 -4.99
N ASN A 3 -18.98 -11.75 -5.22
CA ASN A 3 -19.15 -11.22 -6.58
C ASN A 3 -17.86 -10.55 -7.06
N PHE A 4 -17.09 -11.29 -7.88
CA PHE A 4 -15.80 -10.85 -8.42
C PHE A 4 -15.92 -9.58 -9.27
N TYR A 5 -16.81 -9.57 -10.27
CA TYR A 5 -16.94 -8.44 -11.19
C TYR A 5 -17.34 -7.15 -10.48
N TYR A 6 -18.26 -7.25 -9.50
CA TYR A 6 -18.64 -6.08 -8.71
C TYR A 6 -17.47 -5.50 -7.92
N ARG A 7 -16.61 -6.37 -7.36
CA ARG A 7 -15.40 -5.96 -6.64
C ARG A 7 -14.37 -5.35 -7.58
N LEU A 8 -14.11 -6.00 -8.72
CA LEU A 8 -13.16 -5.52 -9.74
C LEU A 8 -13.54 -4.13 -10.25
N GLN A 9 -14.83 -3.87 -10.46
CA GLN A 9 -15.34 -2.58 -10.93
C GLN A 9 -15.40 -1.47 -9.85
N THR A 10 -14.99 -1.74 -8.61
CA THR A 10 -15.07 -0.74 -7.53
C THR A 10 -14.23 0.51 -7.81
N PRO A 11 -12.96 0.41 -8.21
CA PRO A 11 -12.15 1.58 -8.58
C PRO A 11 -12.78 2.42 -9.69
N ASP A 12 -13.38 1.79 -10.71
CA ASP A 12 -14.08 2.50 -11.79
C ASP A 12 -15.26 3.33 -11.27
N ARG A 13 -16.01 2.80 -10.29
CA ARG A 13 -17.09 3.56 -9.64
C ARG A 13 -16.57 4.71 -8.78
N LEU A 14 -15.44 4.54 -8.09
CA LEU A 14 -14.79 5.61 -7.33
C LEU A 14 -14.29 6.73 -8.25
N GLY A 15 -13.66 6.37 -9.38
CA GLY A 15 -13.21 7.33 -10.39
C GLY A 15 -14.36 8.13 -10.97
N LYS A 16 -15.49 7.48 -11.31
CA LYS A 16 -16.72 8.17 -11.76
C LYS A 16 -17.30 9.13 -10.72
N ALA A 17 -17.12 8.82 -9.44
CA ALA A 17 -17.58 9.66 -8.35
C ALA A 17 -16.64 10.83 -8.03
N GLY A 18 -15.51 10.97 -8.74
CA GLY A 18 -14.54 12.04 -8.52
C GLY A 18 -13.76 11.91 -7.20
N ILE A 19 -13.58 10.67 -6.71
CA ILE A 19 -12.77 10.42 -5.52
C ILE A 19 -11.31 10.75 -5.82
N HIS A 20 -10.72 11.63 -5.00
CA HIS A 20 -9.40 12.19 -5.25
C HIS A 20 -8.25 11.17 -5.21
N LYS A 21 -8.36 10.10 -4.41
CA LYS A 21 -7.32 9.07 -4.31
C LYS A 21 -7.91 7.66 -4.26
N ILE A 22 -7.39 6.75 -5.07
CA ILE A 22 -7.83 5.36 -5.14
C ILE A 22 -6.64 4.43 -4.89
N GLY A 23 -6.77 3.61 -3.84
CA GLY A 23 -5.80 2.55 -3.55
C GLY A 23 -6.13 1.25 -4.27
N LEU A 24 -5.12 0.66 -4.89
CA LEU A 24 -5.15 -0.64 -5.55
C LEU A 24 -4.19 -1.60 -4.85
N GLY A 25 -4.39 -2.89 -5.10
CA GLY A 25 -3.52 -3.92 -4.56
C GLY A 25 -4.13 -5.30 -4.68
N VAL A 26 -3.26 -6.29 -4.60
CA VAL A 26 -3.59 -7.70 -4.58
C VAL A 26 -2.94 -8.35 -3.37
N LEU A 27 -3.62 -9.34 -2.80
CA LEU A 27 -3.07 -10.10 -1.66
C LEU A 27 -2.12 -11.17 -2.19
N ILE A 28 -0.83 -10.91 -2.05
CA ILE A 28 0.24 -11.77 -2.59
C ILE A 28 0.27 -13.08 -1.81
N GLY A 29 0.25 -14.19 -2.55
CA GLY A 29 0.33 -15.55 -2.01
C GLY A 29 -0.97 -16.34 -2.08
N LEU A 30 -2.05 -15.76 -2.61
CA LEU A 30 -3.26 -16.51 -2.97
C LEU A 30 -3.13 -17.27 -4.29
N GLU A 31 -2.42 -16.69 -5.26
CA GLU A 31 -2.08 -17.27 -6.57
C GLU A 31 -0.66 -16.84 -6.99
N ASP A 32 -0.26 -17.15 -8.22
CA ASP A 32 1.02 -16.69 -8.78
C ASP A 32 1.12 -15.17 -8.75
N TRP A 33 2.10 -14.68 -8.01
CA TRP A 33 2.24 -13.25 -7.73
C TRP A 33 2.56 -12.43 -8.97
N ARG A 34 3.30 -12.99 -9.94
CA ARG A 34 3.68 -12.29 -11.17
C ARG A 34 2.45 -11.98 -12.00
N THR A 35 1.57 -12.97 -12.14
CA THR A 35 0.30 -12.86 -12.84
C THR A 35 -0.62 -11.84 -12.17
N ASP A 36 -0.83 -11.98 -10.86
CA ASP A 36 -1.70 -11.10 -10.09
C ASP A 36 -1.22 -9.63 -10.11
N CYS A 37 0.08 -9.42 -9.95
CA CYS A 37 0.67 -8.08 -10.00
C CYS A 37 0.67 -7.51 -11.41
N PHE A 38 0.82 -8.32 -12.46
CA PHE A 38 0.69 -7.85 -13.84
C PHE A 38 -0.73 -7.35 -14.14
N PHE A 39 -1.76 -8.10 -13.76
CA PHE A 39 -3.15 -7.66 -13.94
C PHE A 39 -3.48 -6.42 -13.10
N THR A 40 -2.88 -6.27 -11.93
CA THR A 40 -3.01 -5.07 -11.11
C THR A 40 -2.41 -3.85 -11.82
N ALA A 41 -1.23 -3.98 -12.45
CA ALA A 41 -0.61 -2.92 -13.23
C ALA A 41 -1.44 -2.54 -14.46
N MET A 42 -2.00 -3.52 -15.18
CA MET A 42 -2.93 -3.23 -16.29
C MET A 42 -4.20 -2.51 -15.82
N HIS A 43 -4.69 -2.84 -14.62
CA HIS A 43 -5.86 -2.16 -14.07
C HIS A 43 -5.53 -0.70 -13.70
N LEU A 44 -4.33 -0.45 -13.17
CA LEU A 44 -3.83 0.90 -12.93
C LEU A 44 -3.76 1.72 -14.23
N ASP A 45 -3.11 1.20 -15.28
CA ASP A 45 -3.01 1.88 -16.60
C ASP A 45 -4.39 2.22 -17.18
N TYR A 46 -5.35 1.29 -17.10
CA TYR A 46 -6.72 1.56 -17.52
C TYR A 46 -7.37 2.71 -16.73
N LEU A 47 -7.19 2.73 -15.40
CA LEU A 47 -7.80 3.75 -14.54
C LEU A 47 -7.19 5.12 -14.77
N GLU A 48 -5.86 5.21 -14.89
CA GLU A 48 -5.15 6.47 -15.11
C GLU A 48 -5.52 7.10 -16.45
N ARG A 49 -5.62 6.30 -17.52
CA ARG A 49 -6.08 6.78 -18.82
C ARG A 49 -7.50 7.33 -18.77
N LYS A 50 -8.35 6.80 -17.90
CA LYS A 50 -9.78 7.12 -17.84
C LYS A 50 -10.12 8.21 -16.84
N TYR A 51 -9.43 8.26 -15.70
CA TYR A 51 -9.69 9.17 -14.58
C TYR A 51 -8.41 9.91 -14.18
N TRP A 52 -7.74 10.53 -15.14
CA TRP A 52 -6.44 11.22 -15.02
C TRP A 52 -6.33 12.28 -13.91
N GLN A 53 -7.45 12.79 -13.38
CA GLN A 53 -7.46 13.73 -12.26
C GLN A 53 -7.42 13.05 -10.87
N THR A 54 -7.31 11.73 -10.84
CA THR A 54 -7.29 10.92 -9.61
C THR A 54 -5.87 10.49 -9.30
N LYS A 55 -5.47 10.57 -8.03
CA LYS A 55 -4.21 9.98 -7.56
C LYS A 55 -4.39 8.50 -7.28
N TYR A 56 -3.36 7.70 -7.57
CA TYR A 56 -3.38 6.26 -7.32
C TYR A 56 -2.30 5.84 -6.32
N SER A 57 -2.58 4.74 -5.62
CA SER A 57 -1.56 4.05 -4.83
C SER A 57 -1.65 2.55 -5.02
N ILE A 58 -0.50 1.87 -4.93
CA ILE A 58 -0.37 0.43 -4.98
C ILE A 58 0.19 -0.06 -3.64
N SER A 59 -0.45 -1.09 -3.09
CA SER A 59 0.02 -1.78 -1.89
C SER A 59 0.46 -3.20 -2.22
N PHE A 60 1.47 -3.69 -1.49
CA PHE A 60 2.04 -5.03 -1.66
C PHE A 60 1.82 -5.94 -0.44
N PRO A 61 0.57 -6.18 0.01
CA PRO A 61 0.35 -7.03 1.18
C PRO A 61 0.68 -8.49 0.85
N ARG A 62 1.73 -9.04 1.49
CA ARG A 62 1.97 -10.48 1.53
C ARG A 62 1.00 -11.17 2.50
N LEU A 63 0.54 -12.36 2.14
CA LEU A 63 -0.27 -13.18 3.03
C LEU A 63 0.54 -13.50 4.29
N ARG A 64 -0.03 -13.17 5.45
CA ARG A 64 0.54 -13.46 6.78
C ARG A 64 -0.32 -14.53 7.46
N PRO A 65 0.23 -15.26 8.44
CA PRO A 65 -0.57 -16.13 9.29
C PRO A 65 -1.75 -15.35 9.91
N PHE A 66 -2.92 -15.99 9.96
CA PHE A 66 -4.14 -15.46 10.55
C PHE A 66 -4.98 -16.59 11.15
N SER A 67 -5.94 -16.24 12.02
CA SER A 67 -6.89 -17.18 12.62
C SER A 67 -7.80 -17.80 11.54
N GLY A 68 -7.42 -18.97 11.02
CA GLY A 68 -8.10 -19.63 9.90
C GLY A 68 -7.20 -20.51 9.04
N GLY A 69 -5.87 -20.36 9.13
CA GLY A 69 -4.91 -21.39 8.74
C GLY A 69 -4.86 -21.75 7.25
N LEU A 70 -5.08 -20.80 6.35
CA LEU A 70 -4.80 -21.01 4.93
C LEU A 70 -3.33 -20.68 4.65
N PRO A 71 -2.45 -21.67 4.42
CA PRO A 71 -1.10 -21.39 4.00
C PRO A 71 -1.12 -20.72 2.61
N PRO A 72 -0.15 -19.83 2.32
CA PRO A 72 -0.03 -19.25 0.99
C PRO A 72 0.17 -20.35 -0.05
N LYS A 73 -0.50 -20.24 -1.21
CA LYS A 73 -0.22 -21.10 -2.36
C LYS A 73 1.18 -20.84 -2.92
N VAL A 74 1.62 -19.59 -2.84
CA VAL A 74 2.93 -19.13 -3.29
C VAL A 74 3.54 -18.23 -2.22
N GLU A 75 4.69 -18.60 -1.69
CA GLU A 75 5.46 -17.74 -0.79
C GLU A 75 6.37 -16.82 -1.59
N MET A 76 6.12 -15.51 -1.49
CA MET A 76 7.01 -14.50 -2.06
C MET A 76 8.11 -14.17 -1.04
N ASN A 77 9.36 -14.38 -1.44
CA ASN A 77 10.51 -13.97 -0.64
C ASN A 77 10.85 -12.48 -0.82
N ASP A 78 11.73 -11.95 0.04
CA ASP A 78 12.09 -10.54 0.04
C ASP A 78 12.76 -10.09 -1.27
N ARG A 79 13.55 -10.95 -1.92
CA ARG A 79 14.18 -10.64 -3.21
C ARG A 79 13.14 -10.44 -4.30
N GLU A 80 12.12 -11.29 -4.32
CA GLU A 80 10.99 -11.16 -5.24
C GLU A 80 10.13 -9.92 -4.95
N LEU A 81 9.92 -9.58 -3.68
CA LEU A 81 9.21 -8.36 -3.32
C LEU A 81 9.99 -7.11 -3.76
N VAL A 82 11.31 -7.06 -3.55
CA VAL A 82 12.15 -5.98 -4.07
C VAL A 82 12.09 -5.93 -5.60
N GLN A 83 12.17 -7.07 -6.28
CA GLN A 83 12.04 -7.13 -7.74
C GLN A 83 10.71 -6.51 -8.20
N LEU A 84 9.61 -6.85 -7.53
CA LEU A 84 8.29 -6.34 -7.84
C LEU A 84 8.19 -4.83 -7.60
N ILE A 85 8.69 -4.32 -6.47
CA ILE A 85 8.70 -2.89 -6.16
C ILE A 85 9.48 -2.12 -7.22
N CYS A 86 10.68 -2.58 -7.58
CA CYS A 86 11.48 -1.97 -8.64
C CYS A 86 10.76 -2.02 -9.99
N ALA A 87 10.12 -3.14 -10.33
CA ALA A 87 9.35 -3.27 -11.57
C ALA A 87 8.20 -2.26 -11.63
N TYR A 88 7.45 -2.09 -10.54
CA TYR A 88 6.39 -1.09 -10.45
C TYR A 88 6.92 0.33 -10.54
N ARG A 89 8.06 0.64 -9.92
CA ARG A 89 8.67 1.96 -10.01
C ARG A 89 9.19 2.29 -11.41
N ILE A 90 9.61 1.30 -12.19
CA ILE A 90 9.98 1.46 -13.61
C ILE A 90 8.72 1.60 -14.48
N PHE A 91 7.67 0.84 -14.17
CA PHE A 91 6.42 0.87 -14.90
C PHE A 91 5.71 2.22 -14.75
N ASP A 92 5.70 2.75 -13.54
CA ASP A 92 5.04 3.99 -13.19
C ASP A 92 5.85 4.73 -12.11
N GLU A 93 6.43 5.86 -12.52
CA GLU A 93 7.29 6.66 -11.64
C GLU A 93 6.50 7.59 -10.71
N GLU A 94 5.22 7.85 -10.99
CA GLU A 94 4.40 8.79 -10.24
C GLU A 94 3.53 8.09 -9.18
N VAL A 95 3.18 6.81 -9.40
CA VAL A 95 2.31 6.08 -8.48
C VAL A 95 2.92 5.98 -7.08
N GLU A 96 2.07 6.19 -6.07
CA GLU A 96 2.45 5.96 -4.70
C GLU A 96 2.58 4.45 -4.43
N LEU A 97 3.75 4.03 -3.97
CA LEU A 97 4.00 2.65 -3.55
C LEU A 97 3.99 2.58 -2.03
N SER A 98 3.00 1.85 -1.50
CA SER A 98 2.73 1.76 -0.07
C SER A 98 3.14 0.42 0.51
N LEU A 99 3.90 0.47 1.61
CA LEU A 99 4.36 -0.70 2.34
C LEU A 99 3.78 -0.76 3.75
N SER A 100 3.24 -1.93 4.12
CA SER A 100 2.53 -2.11 5.40
C SER A 100 3.42 -2.64 6.52
N THR A 101 2.94 -2.61 7.77
CA THR A 101 3.59 -3.23 8.95
C THR A 101 3.61 -4.77 8.93
N ARG A 102 3.10 -5.40 7.86
CA ARG A 102 3.25 -6.85 7.60
C ARG A 102 4.69 -7.25 7.30
N GLU A 103 5.52 -6.27 6.94
CA GLU A 103 6.90 -6.47 6.54
C GLU A 103 7.84 -6.26 7.72
N THR A 104 8.93 -7.02 7.77
CA THR A 104 9.88 -6.99 8.88
C THR A 104 10.61 -5.65 8.95
N GLU A 105 11.08 -5.27 10.15
CA GLU A 105 11.88 -4.07 10.34
C GLU A 105 13.08 -4.00 9.38
N THR A 106 13.82 -5.11 9.25
CA THR A 106 14.99 -5.21 8.38
C THR A 106 14.63 -4.93 6.93
N PHE A 107 13.55 -5.53 6.43
CA PHE A 107 13.10 -5.28 5.06
C PHE A 107 12.70 -3.81 4.87
N ARG A 108 11.86 -3.30 5.78
CA ARG A 108 11.34 -1.94 5.76
C ARG A 108 12.43 -0.87 5.82
N ASN A 109 13.47 -1.09 6.61
CA ASN A 109 14.60 -0.15 6.71
C ASN A 109 15.37 -0.05 5.38
N ASN A 110 15.49 -1.14 4.63
CA ASN A 110 16.27 -1.18 3.38
C ASN A 110 15.48 -0.72 2.15
N VAL A 111 14.18 -1.03 2.10
CA VAL A 111 13.36 -0.83 0.89
C VAL A 111 12.93 0.63 0.65
N ILE A 112 13.07 1.51 1.66
CA ILE A 112 12.83 2.96 1.53
C ILE A 112 13.62 3.55 0.36
N LYS A 113 14.83 3.05 0.10
CA LYS A 113 15.70 3.54 -0.97
C LYS A 113 15.35 3.01 -2.36
N LEU A 114 14.42 2.06 -2.45
CA LEU A 114 14.20 1.24 -3.65
C LEU A 114 12.86 1.50 -4.34
N GLY A 115 12.12 2.53 -3.90
CA GLY A 115 10.92 3.00 -4.61
C GLY A 115 9.65 3.05 -3.76
N ILE A 116 9.68 2.66 -2.49
CA ILE A 116 8.54 2.89 -1.58
C ILE A 116 8.43 4.38 -1.26
N THR A 117 7.23 4.93 -1.39
CA THR A 117 6.94 6.36 -1.13
C THR A 117 5.98 6.57 0.04
N SER A 118 5.32 5.51 0.50
CA SER A 118 4.43 5.55 1.66
C SER A 118 4.64 4.33 2.55
N ILE A 119 4.66 4.52 3.87
CA ILE A 119 4.84 3.43 4.82
C ILE A 119 3.91 3.60 6.02
N SER A 120 3.21 2.53 6.40
CA SER A 120 2.37 2.55 7.61
C SER A 120 3.21 2.37 8.87
N ALA A 121 2.92 3.06 9.96
CA ALA A 121 3.58 2.87 11.26
C ALA A 121 2.56 2.78 12.40
N GLY A 122 2.93 2.12 13.51
CA GLY A 122 2.06 1.99 14.68
C GLY A 122 0.70 1.35 14.42
N SER A 123 0.60 0.45 13.44
CA SER A 123 -0.68 -0.15 13.06
C SER A 123 -1.26 -1.00 14.18
N LYS A 124 -2.57 -0.92 14.42
CA LYS A 124 -3.33 -1.85 15.25
C LYS A 124 -4.29 -2.62 14.35
N THR A 125 -4.15 -3.94 14.30
CA THR A 125 -4.93 -4.84 13.44
C THR A 125 -6.20 -5.38 14.11
N ASN A 126 -6.48 -4.87 15.31
CA ASN A 126 -7.63 -5.18 16.15
C ASN A 126 -8.71 -4.10 16.00
N PRO A 127 -9.98 -4.46 15.77
CA PRO A 127 -11.08 -3.50 15.81
C PRO A 127 -11.12 -2.74 17.14
N GLY A 128 -10.96 -1.41 17.11
CA GLY A 128 -10.93 -0.59 18.33
C GLY A 128 -9.58 -0.55 19.07
N GLY A 129 -8.53 -1.18 18.53
CA GLY A 129 -7.23 -1.33 19.21
C GLY A 129 -6.43 -0.05 19.50
N TYR A 130 -6.91 1.12 19.06
CA TYR A 130 -6.33 2.42 19.45
C TYR A 130 -7.03 3.05 20.67
N ALA A 131 -8.20 2.55 21.07
CA ALA A 131 -9.03 3.13 22.13
C ALA A 131 -9.25 2.19 23.33
N VAL A 132 -9.13 0.87 23.14
CA VAL A 132 -9.34 -0.13 24.19
C VAL A 132 -8.28 -1.22 24.08
N GLU A 133 -7.58 -1.52 25.18
CA GLU A 133 -6.80 -2.75 25.31
C GLU A 133 -7.78 -3.92 25.51
N GLN A 134 -8.19 -4.56 24.41
CA GLN A 134 -8.94 -5.81 24.48
C GLN A 134 -8.43 -6.82 23.44
N GLU A 135 -8.26 -8.06 23.92
CA GLU A 135 -8.00 -9.28 23.16
C GLU A 135 -9.11 -9.51 22.12
N SER A 136 -8.98 -8.84 20.97
CA SER A 136 -9.78 -9.16 19.79
C SER A 136 -8.88 -9.86 18.77
N LEU A 137 -9.48 -10.68 17.92
CA LEU A 137 -8.75 -11.44 16.90
C LEU A 137 -8.10 -10.47 15.91
N GLU A 138 -6.77 -10.47 15.87
CA GLU A 138 -5.97 -9.72 14.90
C GLU A 138 -6.32 -10.16 13.48
N GLN A 139 -6.57 -9.18 12.59
CA GLN A 139 -6.82 -9.47 11.17
C GLN A 139 -5.60 -10.13 10.49
N PHE A 140 -4.40 -9.77 10.95
CA PHE A 140 -3.12 -10.36 10.57
C PHE A 140 -2.07 -10.00 11.62
N GLU A 141 -1.04 -10.83 11.73
CA GLU A 141 0.13 -10.59 12.58
C GLU A 141 1.00 -9.44 12.02
N ILE A 142 1.35 -8.50 12.89
CA ILE A 142 2.26 -7.38 12.60
C ILE A 142 3.72 -7.86 12.72
N SER A 143 4.59 -7.47 11.80
CA SER A 143 6.03 -7.81 11.81
C SER A 143 6.96 -6.64 12.17
N ASP A 144 6.39 -5.46 12.39
CA ASP A 144 7.10 -4.27 12.85
C ASP A 144 6.13 -3.41 13.67
N ASP A 145 6.33 -3.44 14.99
CA ASP A 145 5.52 -2.80 16.02
C ASP A 145 6.07 -1.43 16.44
N ARG A 146 7.12 -0.95 15.77
CA ARG A 146 7.74 0.35 16.09
C ARG A 146 6.74 1.49 15.94
N SER A 147 6.85 2.45 16.85
CA SER A 147 5.98 3.63 16.87
C SER A 147 6.21 4.52 15.62
N PRO A 148 5.22 5.34 15.24
CA PRO A 148 5.38 6.32 14.17
C PRO A 148 6.61 7.23 14.33
N GLU A 149 6.94 7.63 15.55
CA GLU A 149 8.10 8.47 15.86
C GLU A 149 9.41 7.73 15.56
N THR A 150 9.50 6.45 15.96
CA THR A 150 10.67 5.61 15.69
C THR A 150 10.88 5.39 14.19
N ILE A 151 9.79 5.12 13.46
CA ILE A 151 9.83 4.98 11.99
C ILE A 151 10.26 6.30 11.35
N ALA A 152 9.73 7.44 11.81
CA ALA A 152 10.09 8.74 11.28
C ALA A 152 11.57 9.08 11.51
N GLN A 153 12.12 8.76 12.69
CA GLN A 153 13.55 8.90 12.97
C GLN A 153 14.41 8.00 12.08
N MET A 154 13.98 6.76 11.85
CA MET A 154 14.65 5.82 10.96
C MET A 154 14.66 6.30 9.50
N ILE A 155 13.59 6.92 9.02
CA ILE A 155 13.55 7.53 7.68
C ILE A 155 14.52 8.72 7.61
N ARG A 156 14.50 9.61 8.61
CA ARG A 156 15.38 10.79 8.68
C ARG A 156 16.86 10.42 8.76
N SER A 157 17.21 9.39 9.52
CA SER A 157 18.61 8.93 9.63
C SER A 157 19.16 8.39 8.31
N GLN A 158 18.29 8.06 7.36
CA GLN A 158 18.66 7.64 6.01
C GLN A 158 18.68 8.79 4.99
N GLY A 159 18.46 10.04 5.43
CA GLY A 159 18.50 11.23 4.57
C GLY A 159 17.19 11.56 3.86
N TYR A 160 16.06 10.99 4.30
CA TYR A 160 14.73 11.26 3.75
C TYR A 160 13.89 12.12 4.70
N GLU A 161 12.95 12.89 4.16
CA GLU A 161 11.98 13.66 4.95
C GLU A 161 10.66 12.90 5.10
N VAL A 162 10.01 13.06 6.25
CA VAL A 162 8.75 12.39 6.56
C VAL A 162 7.61 13.37 6.37
N VAL A 163 6.76 13.11 5.38
CA VAL A 163 5.55 13.90 5.12
C VAL A 163 4.34 13.22 5.75
N TRP A 164 3.70 13.91 6.70
CA TRP A 164 2.52 13.39 7.41
C TRP A 164 1.19 13.79 6.75
N LYS A 165 1.21 14.84 5.94
CA LYS A 165 0.04 15.41 5.28
C LYS A 165 0.44 16.04 3.95
N ASP A 166 -0.05 15.48 2.86
CA ASP A 166 0.23 15.92 1.48
C ASP A 166 -1.07 16.22 0.69
N TRP A 167 -2.22 16.28 1.38
CA TRP A 167 -3.55 16.41 0.78
C TRP A 167 -4.33 17.64 1.26
N ASP A 168 -3.66 18.64 1.85
CA ASP A 168 -4.34 19.88 2.24
C ASP A 168 -4.72 20.69 0.99
N LEU A 169 -5.99 21.12 0.90
CA LEU A 169 -6.47 22.02 -0.15
C LEU A 169 -5.71 23.36 -0.19
N ALA A 170 -5.04 23.73 0.90
CA ALA A 170 -4.12 24.86 0.92
C ALA A 170 -3.01 24.75 -0.13
N TYR A 171 -2.63 23.53 -0.54
CA TYR A 171 -1.63 23.28 -1.58
C TYR A 171 -2.21 23.30 -3.01
N ASP A 172 -3.54 23.21 -3.16
CA ASP A 172 -4.22 23.18 -4.47
C ASP A 172 -4.63 24.57 -4.98
N LYS A 173 -4.42 25.63 -4.18
CA LYS A 173 -4.73 27.01 -4.56
C LYS A 173 -3.68 27.57 -5.52
N PHE A 174 -3.86 27.31 -6.81
CA PHE A 174 -3.27 28.17 -7.84
C PHE A 174 -4.08 29.47 -7.88
N GLU A 175 -3.54 30.55 -7.31
CA GLU A 175 -3.98 31.90 -7.70
C GLU A 175 -3.75 32.02 -9.20
N LYS A 176 -4.84 32.16 -9.97
CA LYS A 176 -4.72 32.59 -11.36
C LYS A 176 -4.09 33.97 -11.34
N ILE A 177 -2.80 34.03 -11.66
CA ILE A 177 -2.18 35.27 -12.09
C ILE A 177 -2.81 35.58 -13.45
N VAL A 178 -3.81 36.46 -13.43
CA VAL A 178 -4.34 37.15 -14.62
C VAL A 178 -3.74 38.55 -14.61
#